data_AF-A0A544YVR6-F1
#
_entry.id   AF-A0A544YVR6-F1
#
_cell.length_a   1.000
_cell.length_b   1.000
_cell.length_c   1.000
_cell.angle_alpha   90.00
_cell.angle_beta   90.00
_cell.angle_gamma   90.00
#
_symmetry.space_group_name_H-M   'P 1'
#
loop_
_entity.id
_entity.type
_entity.pdbx_description
1 polymer ?
#
loop_
_entity_poly.entity_id
_entity_poly.type
_entity_poly.pdbx_seq_one_letter_code
_entity_poly.pdbx_strand_id
1 'polypeptide(L)'
;MYPRATPEIAGWRRRLAPDIHEAFDNFGRAVFADGALPEKTKQLIAVAVAHVTQCPYCIDGHTRLARHKGASPEEIMEAIWVAAELRAGGAYAHSTLALHAMSEATPDKGDSSAR
;
A
#
# COMPACT_ATOMS: atom_id res chain seq x y z
N MET A 1 11.78 -10.30 13.32
CA MET A 1 11.35 -11.34 12.36
C MET A 1 9.90 -11.68 12.70
N TYR A 2 8.96 -11.47 11.79
CA TYR A 2 7.54 -11.76 12.06
C TYR A 2 7.27 -13.27 11.91
N PRO A 3 6.48 -13.90 12.81
CA PRO A 3 6.21 -15.33 12.74
C PRO A 3 5.42 -15.66 11.47
N ARG A 4 5.71 -16.78 10.82
CA ARG A 4 4.97 -17.17 9.60
C ARG A 4 3.50 -17.44 9.94
N ALA A 5 2.61 -17.05 9.04
CA ALA A 5 1.23 -17.53 9.08
C ALA A 5 1.21 -19.05 8.83
N THR A 6 0.54 -19.81 9.68
CA THR A 6 0.37 -21.27 9.56
C THR A 6 -1.10 -21.63 9.40
N PRO A 7 -1.42 -22.84 8.85
CA PRO A 7 -2.79 -23.33 8.80
C PRO A 7 -3.48 -23.40 10.17
N GLU A 8 -2.72 -23.73 11.21
CA GLU A 8 -3.21 -23.78 12.59
C GLU A 8 -3.66 -22.40 13.08
N ILE A 9 -2.81 -21.38 12.91
CA ILE A 9 -3.14 -19.99 13.28
C ILE A 9 -4.34 -19.48 12.45
N ALA A 10 -4.41 -19.83 11.16
CA ALA A 10 -5.57 -19.49 10.34
C ALA A 10 -6.86 -20.17 10.83
N GLY A 11 -6.78 -21.43 11.24
CA GLY A 11 -7.90 -22.15 11.86
C GLY A 11 -8.34 -21.53 13.18
N TRP A 12 -7.39 -21.09 14.01
CA TRP A 12 -7.70 -20.41 15.25
C TRP A 12 -8.41 -19.07 15.03
N ARG A 13 -7.94 -18.25 14.07
CA ARG A 13 -8.58 -16.99 13.69
C ARG A 13 -10.04 -17.19 13.29
N ARG A 14 -10.33 -18.22 12.48
CA ARG A 14 -11.71 -18.58 12.09
C ARG A 14 -12.58 -18.95 13.28
N ARG A 15 -12.06 -19.74 14.23
CA ARG A 15 -12.83 -20.14 15.41
C ARG A 15 -13.12 -18.99 16.38
N LEU A 16 -12.22 -18.02 16.49
CA LEU A 16 -12.38 -16.88 17.39
C LEU A 16 -13.42 -15.86 16.89
N ALA A 17 -13.63 -15.77 15.58
CA ALA A 17 -14.56 -14.81 14.98
C ALA A 17 -15.14 -15.35 13.65
N PRO A 18 -15.99 -16.39 13.69
CA PRO A 18 -16.41 -17.12 12.49
C PRO A 18 -17.13 -16.24 11.48
N ASP A 19 -18.17 -15.51 11.92
CA ASP A 19 -19.01 -14.71 11.03
C ASP A 19 -18.23 -13.55 10.39
N ILE A 20 -17.39 -12.87 11.18
CA ILE A 20 -16.54 -11.77 10.69
C ILE A 20 -15.47 -12.32 9.74
N HIS A 21 -14.87 -13.47 10.04
CA HIS A 21 -13.87 -14.08 9.17
C HIS A 21 -14.50 -14.51 7.83
N GLU A 22 -15.68 -15.11 7.86
CA GLU A 22 -16.40 -15.48 6.64
C GLU A 22 -16.75 -14.25 5.79
N ALA A 23 -17.26 -13.18 6.42
CA ALA A 23 -17.53 -11.92 5.74
C ALA A 23 -16.28 -11.33 5.10
N PHE A 24 -15.14 -11.37 5.79
CA PHE A 24 -13.86 -10.89 5.27
C PHE A 24 -13.35 -11.75 4.10
N ASP A 25 -13.47 -13.08 4.17
CA ASP A 25 -13.09 -13.98 3.08
C ASP A 25 -13.95 -13.75 1.83
N ASN A 26 -15.26 -13.54 2.01
CA ASN A 26 -16.19 -13.19 0.94
C ASN A 26 -15.82 -11.84 0.31
N PHE A 27 -15.54 -10.83 1.13
CA PHE A 27 -15.06 -9.53 0.68
C PHE A 27 -13.78 -9.64 -0.14
N GLY A 28 -12.78 -10.39 0.35
CA GLY A 28 -11.52 -10.62 -0.35
C GLY A 28 -11.74 -11.27 -1.73
N ARG A 29 -12.59 -12.31 -1.82
CA ARG A 29 -12.94 -12.93 -3.11
C ARG A 29 -13.59 -11.94 -4.07
N ALA A 30 -14.53 -11.14 -3.60
CA ALA A 30 -15.22 -10.16 -4.43
C ALA A 30 -14.26 -9.05 -4.92
N VAL A 31 -13.38 -8.56 -4.06
CA VAL A 31 -12.39 -7.52 -4.40
C VAL A 31 -11.44 -8.01 -5.49
N PHE A 32 -10.91 -9.24 -5.38
CA PHE A 32 -9.89 -9.74 -6.31
C PHE A 32 -10.44 -10.47 -7.55
N ALA A 33 -11.75 -10.75 -7.64
CA ALA A 33 -12.35 -11.30 -8.85
C ALA A 33 -12.10 -10.41 -10.09
N ASP A 34 -12.00 -11.00 -11.28
CA ASP A 34 -11.89 -10.23 -12.52
C ASP A 34 -13.08 -9.28 -12.72
N GLY A 35 -12.82 -8.12 -13.30
CA GLY A 35 -13.82 -7.11 -13.64
C GLY A 35 -13.25 -6.08 -14.59
N ALA A 36 -13.56 -4.80 -14.39
CA ALA A 36 -12.94 -3.71 -15.18
C ALA A 36 -11.40 -3.70 -15.08
N LEU A 37 -10.86 -4.18 -13.95
CA LEU A 37 -9.44 -4.50 -13.80
C LEU A 37 -9.30 -6.03 -13.68
N PRO A 38 -8.39 -6.66 -14.44
CA PRO A 38 -8.02 -8.06 -14.22
C PRO A 38 -7.43 -8.28 -12.83
N GLU A 39 -7.56 -9.49 -12.29
CA GLU A 39 -7.01 -9.85 -10.98
C GLU A 39 -5.50 -9.60 -10.92
N LYS A 40 -4.75 -9.85 -12.00
CA LYS A 40 -3.31 -9.54 -12.09
C LYS A 40 -3.03 -8.09 -11.72
N THR A 41 -3.78 -7.15 -12.31
CA THR A 41 -3.65 -5.71 -12.04
C THR A 41 -4.02 -5.38 -10.60
N LYS A 42 -5.08 -6.00 -10.06
CA LYS A 42 -5.46 -5.81 -8.65
C LYS A 42 -4.40 -6.32 -7.67
N GLN A 43 -3.73 -7.43 -7.98
CA GLN A 43 -2.63 -7.96 -7.17
C GLN A 43 -1.40 -7.04 -7.22
N LEU A 44 -1.08 -6.44 -8.38
CA LEU A 44 -0.01 -5.44 -8.48
C LEU A 44 -0.30 -4.19 -7.64
N ILE A 45 -1.55 -3.70 -7.65
CA ILE A 45 -2.00 -2.63 -6.75
C ILE A 45 -1.83 -3.06 -5.29
N ALA A 46 -2.22 -4.29 -4.93
CA ALA A 46 -2.08 -4.80 -3.58
C ALA A 46 -0.60 -4.92 -3.14
N VAL A 47 0.32 -5.27 -4.05
CA VAL A 47 1.77 -5.25 -3.79
C VAL A 47 2.25 -3.84 -3.45
N ALA A 48 1.85 -2.83 -4.24
CA ALA A 48 2.20 -1.44 -3.98
C ALA A 48 1.67 -0.98 -2.61
N VAL A 49 0.38 -1.23 -2.33
CA VAL A 49 -0.26 -0.88 -1.05
C VAL A 49 0.41 -1.60 0.13
N ALA A 50 0.77 -2.88 -0.02
CA ALA A 50 1.45 -3.65 1.02
C ALA A 50 2.80 -3.05 1.44
N HIS A 51 3.53 -2.43 0.50
CA HIS A 51 4.77 -1.69 0.79
C HIS A 51 4.50 -0.35 1.48
N VAL A 52 3.43 0.35 1.09
CA VAL A 52 3.01 1.59 1.76
C VAL A 52 2.59 1.32 3.21
N THR A 53 1.82 0.25 3.46
CA THR A 53 1.39 -0.15 4.81
C THR A 53 2.45 -0.95 5.56
N GLN A 54 3.59 -1.23 4.93
CA GLN A 54 4.73 -1.99 5.50
C GLN A 54 4.32 -3.34 6.10
N CYS A 55 3.34 -4.02 5.51
CA CYS A 55 2.79 -5.26 6.03
C CYS A 55 3.58 -6.46 5.47
N PRO A 56 4.43 -7.15 6.26
CA PRO A 56 5.29 -8.23 5.75
C PRO A 56 4.49 -9.42 5.21
N TYR A 57 3.35 -9.75 5.83
CA TYR A 57 2.46 -10.81 5.37
C TYR A 57 1.78 -10.47 4.04
N CYS A 58 1.42 -9.20 3.88
CA CYS A 58 0.77 -8.69 2.68
C CYS A 58 1.76 -8.61 1.52
N ILE A 59 2.99 -8.16 1.79
CA ILE A 59 4.09 -8.13 0.81
C ILE A 59 4.32 -9.55 0.27
N ASP A 60 4.50 -10.52 1.16
CA ASP A 60 4.76 -11.90 0.76
C ASP A 60 3.55 -12.56 0.08
N GLY A 61 2.35 -12.39 0.64
CA GLY A 61 1.11 -12.97 0.12
C GLY A 61 0.74 -12.45 -1.27
N HIS A 62 0.64 -11.13 -1.44
CA HIS A 62 0.24 -10.53 -2.72
C HIS A 62 1.30 -10.65 -3.79
N THR A 63 2.60 -10.69 -3.43
CA THR A 63 3.66 -10.99 -4.41
C THR A 63 3.49 -12.39 -5.00
N ARG A 64 3.22 -13.41 -4.18
CA ARG A 64 2.97 -14.78 -4.68
C ARG A 64 1.69 -14.88 -5.50
N LEU A 65 0.63 -14.20 -5.09
CA LEU A 65 -0.64 -14.16 -5.84
C LEU A 65 -0.47 -13.46 -7.19
N ALA A 66 0.22 -12.32 -7.24
CA ALA A 66 0.54 -11.62 -8.48
C ALA A 66 1.31 -12.54 -9.45
N ARG A 67 2.34 -13.23 -8.94
CA ARG A 67 3.10 -14.24 -9.71
C ARG A 67 2.21 -15.36 -10.24
N HIS A 68 1.30 -15.89 -9.41
CA HIS A 68 0.34 -16.92 -9.83
C HIS A 68 -0.63 -16.44 -10.92
N LYS A 69 -0.94 -15.14 -10.94
CA LYS A 69 -1.80 -14.50 -11.95
C LYS A 69 -1.02 -14.01 -13.18
N GLY A 70 0.25 -14.42 -13.31
CA GLY A 70 1.06 -14.14 -14.49
C GLY A 70 1.80 -12.81 -14.47
N ALA A 71 1.94 -12.15 -13.30
CA ALA A 71 2.77 -10.96 -13.20
C ALA A 71 4.26 -11.29 -13.36
N SER A 72 4.96 -10.53 -14.19
CA SER A 72 6.41 -10.66 -14.34
C SER A 72 7.15 -10.09 -13.12
N PRO A 73 8.42 -10.48 -12.87
CA PRO A 73 9.23 -9.84 -11.84
C PRO A 73 9.37 -8.32 -12.05
N GLU A 74 9.45 -7.89 -13.31
CA GLU A 74 9.55 -6.49 -13.70
C GLU A 74 8.27 -5.72 -13.35
N GLU A 75 7.09 -6.25 -13.68
CA GLU A 75 5.79 -5.63 -13.31
C GLU A 75 5.66 -5.45 -11.79
N ILE A 76 6.10 -6.45 -11.01
CA ILE A 76 6.10 -6.38 -9.54
C ILE A 76 7.07 -5.31 -9.05
N MET A 77 8.26 -5.23 -9.64
CA MET A 77 9.27 -4.25 -9.24
C MET A 77 8.82 -2.82 -9.59
N GLU A 78 8.17 -2.61 -10.74
CA GLU A 78 7.57 -1.33 -11.09
C GLU A 78 6.51 -0.89 -10.07
N ALA A 79 5.62 -1.80 -9.65
CA ALA A 79 4.63 -1.50 -8.61
C ALA A 79 5.27 -1.09 -7.27
N ILE A 80 6.41 -1.69 -6.91
CA ILE A 80 7.19 -1.33 -5.71
C ILE A 80 7.80 0.07 -5.87
N TRP A 81 8.36 0.40 -7.03
CA TRP A 81 8.92 1.73 -7.28
C TRP A 81 7.85 2.82 -7.30
N VAL A 82 6.66 2.53 -7.83
CA VAL A 82 5.49 3.43 -7.70
C VAL A 82 5.19 3.69 -6.23
N ALA A 83 5.11 2.64 -5.39
CA ALA A 83 4.89 2.81 -3.95
C ALA A 83 6.00 3.62 -3.26
N ALA A 84 7.26 3.44 -3.68
CA ALA A 84 8.41 4.17 -3.15
C ALA A 84 8.34 5.67 -3.52
N GLU A 85 8.04 5.99 -4.77
CA GLU A 85 7.86 7.36 -5.27
C GLU A 85 6.78 8.07 -4.47
N LEU A 86 5.58 7.48 -4.32
CA LEU A 86 4.48 8.11 -3.59
C LEU A 86 4.81 8.38 -2.12
N ARG A 87 5.61 7.52 -1.48
CA ARG A 87 6.08 7.76 -0.10
C ARG A 87 7.09 8.91 -0.03
N ALA A 88 8.04 8.98 -0.95
CA ALA A 88 9.03 10.05 -1.01
C ALA A 88 8.39 11.39 -1.39
N GLY A 89 7.59 11.38 -2.46
CA GLY A 89 6.81 12.52 -2.96
C GLY A 89 5.84 13.04 -1.92
N GLY A 90 5.17 12.17 -1.15
CA GLY A 90 4.30 12.58 -0.05
C GLY A 90 5.04 13.39 1.02
N ALA A 91 6.25 12.97 1.41
CA ALA A 91 7.08 13.73 2.35
C ALA A 91 7.49 15.10 1.76
N TYR A 92 7.93 15.12 0.50
CA TYR A 92 8.31 16.35 -0.18
C TYR A 92 7.14 17.32 -0.36
N ALA A 93 5.98 16.84 -0.81
CA ALA A 93 4.77 17.64 -1.00
C ALA A 93 4.27 18.26 0.32
N HIS A 94 4.36 17.52 1.43
CA HIS A 94 4.00 18.06 2.74
C HIS A 94 4.98 19.12 3.26
N SER A 95 6.14 19.33 2.64
CA SER A 95 7.05 20.43 3.01
C SER A 95 6.38 21.80 2.89
N THR A 96 5.38 21.96 2.02
CA THR A 96 4.58 23.19 1.92
C THR A 96 3.97 23.61 3.27
N LEU A 97 3.55 22.66 4.10
CA LEU A 97 3.05 22.96 5.45
C LEU A 97 4.13 23.58 6.34
N ALA A 98 5.35 23.06 6.28
CA ALA A 98 6.49 23.62 7.01
C ALA A 98 6.89 24.99 6.47
N LEU A 99 6.87 25.19 5.14
CA LEU A 99 7.14 26.48 4.51
C LEU A 99 6.13 27.55 4.96
N HIS A 100 4.84 27.22 5.03
CA HIS A 100 3.81 28.11 5.58
C HIS A 100 4.03 28.44 7.06
N ALA A 101 4.35 27.44 7.88
CA ALA A 101 4.62 27.67 9.30
C ALA A 101 5.84 28.61 9.51
N MET A 102 6.87 28.51 8.66
CA MET A 102 8.04 29.40 8.72
C MET A 102 7.73 30.83 8.26
N SER A 103 6.85 31.01 7.28
CA SER A 103 6.46 32.33 6.79
C SER A 103 5.50 33.07 7.73
N GLU A 104 4.67 32.36 8.48
CA GLU A 104 3.84 32.98 9.53
C GLU A 104 4.68 33.42 10.75
N ALA A 105 5.75 32.68 11.06
CA ALA A 105 6.64 32.98 12.19
C ALA A 105 7.61 34.14 11.94
N THR A 106 7.77 34.57 10.69
CA THR A 106 8.70 35.64 10.30
C THR A 106 7.90 36.71 9.56
N PRO A 107 7.67 37.92 10.12
CA PRO A 107 7.10 39.01 9.34
C PRO A 107 8.04 39.27 8.17
N ASP A 108 7.54 39.02 6.97
CA ASP A 108 8.24 39.21 5.71
C ASP A 108 8.84 40.63 5.68
N LYS A 109 10.17 40.73 5.78
CA LYS A 109 10.87 41.95 5.39
C LYS A 109 10.98 41.89 3.88
N GLY A 110 9.91 42.36 3.25
CA GLY A 110 9.59 42.20 1.84
C GLY A 110 10.79 42.12 0.90
N ASP A 111 10.72 41.12 0.03
CA ASP A 111 11.51 41.08 -1.20
C ASP A 111 11.15 42.30 -2.05
N SER A 112 12.12 43.21 -2.18
CA SER A 112 12.05 44.44 -2.97
C SER A 112 12.57 44.26 -4.40
N SER A 113 12.71 43.03 -4.89
CA SER A 113 13.39 42.76 -6.17
C SER A 113 12.52 42.42 -7.38
N ALA A 114 11.19 42.59 -7.31
CA ALA A 114 10.36 42.60 -8.52
C ALA A 114 10.16 44.04 -9.04
N ARG A 115 11.17 44.56 -9.75
CA ARG A 115 11.00 45.64 -10.75
C ARG A 115 11.44 45.13 -12.11
#